data_AF-A0A7H0GVB8-F1
#
_entry.id   AF-A0A7H0GVB8-F1
#
_cell.length_a   1.000
_cell.length_b   1.000
_cell.length_c   1.000
_cell.angle_alpha   90.00
_cell.angle_beta   90.00
_cell.angle_gamma   90.00
#
_symmetry.space_group_name_H-M   'P 1'
#
loop_
_entity.id
_entity.type
_entity.pdbx_description
1 polymer ?
#
loop_
_entity_poly.entity_id
_entity_poly.type
_entity_poly.pdbx_seq_one_letter_code
_entity_poly.pdbx_strand_id
1 'polypeptide(L)' 'MGENELIIDYVSPRRMSGLAVGIVRGLATYFDEADRIDVMPTTSHDGERVRIHVRRT' A
#
# COMPACT_ATOMS: atom_id res chain seq x y z
N MET A 1 -8.63 12.37 -5.49
CA MET A 1 -7.44 12.22 -4.63
C MET A 1 -7.34 13.48 -3.81
N GLY A 2 -7.40 13.33 -2.49
CA GLY A 2 -7.08 14.43 -1.57
C GLY A 2 -5.57 14.66 -1.50
N GLU A 3 -5.15 15.78 -0.91
CA GLU A 3 -3.72 16.15 -0.79
C GLU A 3 -2.88 15.13 0.00
N ASN A 4 -3.51 14.30 0.84
CA ASN A 4 -2.85 13.32 1.71
C ASN A 4 -3.19 11.86 1.33
N GLU A 5 -3.52 11.63 0.05
CA GLU A 5 -3.83 10.29 -0.46
C GLU A 5 -2.85 9.89 -1.56
N LEU A 6 -2.42 8.63 -1.52
CA LEU A 6 -1.62 8.01 -2.55
C LEU A 6 -2.25 6.69 -2.96
N ILE A 7 -2.37 6.48 -4.27
CA ILE A 7 -2.76 5.19 -4.84
C ILE A 7 -1.54 4.58 -5.50
N ILE A 8 -1.21 3.34 -5.13
CA ILE A 8 -0.15 2.55 -5.73
C ILE A 8 -0.80 1.36 -6.44
N ASP A 9 -0.62 1.28 -7.76
CA ASP A 9 -1.01 0.10 -8.54
C ASP A 9 0.16 -0.88 -8.61
N TYR A 10 0.05 -1.98 -7.86
CA TYR A 10 0.98 -3.11 -7.96
C TYR A 10 0.51 -4.05 -9.08
N VAL A 11 1.33 -4.24 -10.10
CA VAL A 11 1.08 -5.18 -11.21
C VAL A 11 2.31 -6.05 -11.42
N SER A 12 2.22 -7.33 -11.10
CA SER A 12 3.32 -8.27 -11.31
C SER A 12 2.86 -9.72 -11.35
N PRO A 13 3.30 -10.52 -12.36
CA PRO A 13 2.96 -11.94 -12.46
C PRO A 13 3.52 -12.78 -11.29
N ARG A 14 4.43 -12.23 -10.50
CA ARG A 14 5.00 -12.89 -9.30
C ARG A 14 4.03 -12.92 -8.12
N ARG A 15 2.90 -12.20 -8.19
CA ARG A 15 1.82 -12.19 -7.18
C ARG A 15 2.27 -11.80 -5.76
N MET A 16 3.35 -11.02 -5.62
CA MET A 16 3.93 -10.62 -4.33
C MET A 16 3.28 -9.34 -3.77
N SER A 17 1.96 -9.19 -3.88
CA SER A 17 1.24 -8.02 -3.36
C SER A 17 1.43 -7.82 -1.86
N GLY A 18 1.53 -8.90 -1.09
CA GLY A 18 1.86 -8.84 0.34
C GLY A 18 3.22 -8.21 0.63
N LEU A 19 4.24 -8.46 -0.22
CA LEU A 19 5.55 -7.81 -0.10
C LEU A 19 5.45 -6.30 -0.39
N ALA A 20 4.69 -5.90 -1.42
CA ALA A 20 4.49 -4.49 -1.74
C ALA A 20 3.82 -3.74 -0.58
N VAL A 21 2.78 -4.32 0.02
CA VAL A 21 2.14 -3.77 1.24
C VAL A 21 3.14 -3.70 2.40
N GLY A 22 3.95 -4.74 2.58
CA GLY A 22 4.99 -4.79 3.62
C GLY A 22 6.03 -3.69 3.48
N ILE A 23 6.51 -3.40 2.26
CA ILE A 23 7.47 -2.32 1.99
C ILE A 23 6.87 -0.97 2.37
N VAL A 24 5.62 -0.69 1.96
CA VAL A 24 4.93 0.57 2.30
C VAL A 24 4.83 0.75 3.81
N ARG A 25 4.40 -0.28 4.55
CA ARG A 25 4.31 -0.25 6.02
C ARG A 25 5.69 -0.11 6.68
N GLY A 26 6.71 -0.77 6.13
CA GLY A 26 8.08 -0.67 6.62
C GLY A 26 8.65 0.74 6.48
N LEU A 27 8.40 1.41 5.35
CA LEU A 27 8.77 2.81 5.16
C LEU A 27 8.06 3.72 6.16
N ALA A 28 6.76 3.52 6.39
CA ALA A 28 6.01 4.29 7.38
C ALA A 28 6.59 4.14 8.80
N THR A 29 7.00 2.93 9.16
CA THR A 29 7.68 2.67 10.44
C THR A 29 9.03 3.36 10.50
N TYR A 30 9.82 3.30 9.43
CA TYR A 30 11.13 3.94 9.37
C TYR A 30 11.07 5.47 9.54
N PHE A 31 10.01 6.11 9.02
CA PHE A 31 9.79 7.55 9.16
C PHE A 31 8.97 7.95 10.39
N ASP A 32 8.66 7.01 11.30
CA ASP A 32 7.83 7.26 12.50
C ASP A 32 6.44 7.82 12.17
N GLU A 33 5.81 7.29 11.12
CA GLU A 33 4.47 7.67 10.66
C GLU A 33 3.49 6.48 10.63
N ALA A 34 3.86 5.33 11.21
CA ALA A 34 3.06 4.11 11.12
C ALA A 34 1.66 4.23 11.75
N ASP A 35 1.49 5.08 12.75
CA ASP A 35 0.23 5.42 13.41
C ASP A 35 -0.54 6.55 12.72
N ARG A 36 0.09 7.22 11.74
CA ARG A 36 -0.44 8.38 11.01
C ARG A 36 -0.87 8.04 9.59
N ILE A 37 -0.66 6.80 9.15
CA ILE A 37 -1.06 6.35 7.82
C ILE A 37 -1.91 5.09 7.91
N ASP A 38 -2.89 5.00 7.02
CA ASP A 38 -3.68 3.80 6.80
C ASP A 38 -3.35 3.22 5.43
N VAL A 39 -3.08 1.91 5.38
CA VAL A 39 -2.64 1.18 4.18
C VAL A 39 -3.62 0.07 3.88
N MET A 40 -4.49 0.31 2.90
CA MET A 40 -5.59 -0.56 2.49
C MET A 40 -5.35 -1.17 1.10
N PRO A 41 -5.15 -2.49 0.97
CA PRO A 41 -5.21 -3.16 -0.32
C PRO A 41 -6.68 -3.31 -0.75
N THR A 42 -7.05 -2.67 -1.86
CA THR A 42 -8.45 -2.51 -2.31
C THR A 42 -8.86 -3.44 -3.45
N THR A 43 -7.93 -4.21 -4.03
CA THR A 43 -8.23 -5.20 -5.08
C THR A 43 -7.52 -6.50 -4.76
N SER A 44 -8.27 -7.59 -4.59
CA SER A 44 -7.72 -8.93 -4.42
C SER A 44 -8.51 -9.89 -5.30
N HIS A 45 -8.03 -10.12 -6.53
CA HIS A 45 -8.51 -11.26 -7.32
C HIS A 45 -7.45 -12.32 -7.58
N ASP A 46 -6.15 -12.03 -7.43
CA ASP A 46 -5.11 -13.07 -7.55
C ASP A 46 -3.71 -12.67 -7.04
N GLY A 47 -3.59 -11.52 -6.37
CA GLY A 47 -2.30 -10.95 -5.93
C GLY A 47 -1.40 -10.40 -7.04
N GLU A 48 -1.72 -10.66 -8.32
CA GLU A 48 -1.02 -10.14 -9.50
C GLU A 48 -1.26 -8.65 -9.73
N ARG A 49 -2.51 -8.20 -9.58
CA ARG A 49 -2.91 -6.79 -9.68
C ARG A 49 -3.61 -6.39 -8.40
N VAL A 50 -3.02 -5.46 -7.66
CA VAL A 50 -3.55 -4.95 -6.39
C VAL A 50 -3.37 -3.44 -6.36
N ARG A 51 -4.45 -2.73 -6.04
CA ARG A 51 -4.40 -1.31 -5.73
C ARG A 51 -4.23 -1.10 -4.23
N ILE A 52 -3.16 -0.44 -3.83
CA ILE A 52 -2.88 -0.09 -2.44
C ILE A 52 -3.24 1.38 -2.26
N HIS A 53 -4.20 1.65 -1.39
CA HIS A 53 -4.58 3.00 -0.99
C HIS A 53 -3.88 3.35 0.31
N VAL A 54 -3.08 4.41 0.27
CA VAL A 54 -2.42 5.00 1.43
C VAL A 54 -3.07 6.35 1.70
N ARG A 55 -3.49 6.58 2.94
CA ARG A 55 -4.04 7.86 3.38
C ARG A 55 -3.43 8.28 4.70
N ARG A 56 -3.18 9.57 4.89
CA ARG A 56 -2.84 10.10 6.22
C ARG A 56 -4.10 10.20 7.08
N THR A 57 -4.03 9.76 8.32
CA THR A 57 -5.09 9.91 9.35
C THR A 57 -4.89 11.16 10.20
#